data_AF-A0A1S8DDI7-F1
#
_entry.id   AF-A0A1S8DDI7-F1
#
_cell.length_a   1.000
_cell.length_b   1.000
_cell.length_c   1.000
_cell.angle_alpha   90.00
_cell.angle_beta   90.00
_cell.angle_gamma   90.00
#
_symmetry.space_group_name_H-M   'P 1'
#
loop_
_entity.id
_entity.type
_entity.pdbx_description
1 polymer ?
#
loop_
_entity_poly.entity_id
_entity_poly.type
_entity_poly.pdbx_seq_one_letter_code
_entity_poly.pdbx_strand_id
1 'polypeptide(L)'
;AHASGWLALTGADLDAKLDDRPLAPGQAFQLRHGQTLQFNNPKRGVRAYLATPGGFAAEPVMDAVATVMREQLGGLHGNGRGLHNSDRLQGKAGDAEPRTLPADALWYPGNEVVLDLIPGEQIAAFTGASLFAAFNQSWTLDQRADRMGMRLTGPALRYQGQALISEGIPLGAVQVPPDGQPIILMNDRQTIGGYPRLGAVTPLSLARLAQCAPGQKVRLRVVSQESARREMLNVISTLQAQGALPGLAHP
;
A
#
# COMPACT_ATOMS: atom_id res chain seq x y z
N ALA A 1 -3.90 24.96 11.87
CA ALA A 1 -4.52 25.13 10.54
C ALA A 1 -4.55 26.62 10.21
N HIS A 2 -4.22 27.02 8.98
CA HIS A 2 -4.25 28.44 8.55
C HIS A 2 -5.57 28.87 7.89
N ALA A 3 -6.49 27.93 7.67
CA ALA A 3 -7.83 28.18 7.16
C ALA A 3 -8.77 27.10 7.70
N SER A 4 -10.08 27.38 7.68
CA SER A 4 -11.10 26.39 7.98
C SER A 4 -11.42 25.56 6.72
N GLY A 5 -11.72 24.28 6.88
CA GLY A 5 -12.09 23.40 5.77
C GLY A 5 -12.49 22.00 6.23
N TRP A 6 -12.93 21.18 5.28
CA TRP A 6 -13.20 19.76 5.51
C TRP A 6 -11.99 18.92 5.14
N LEU A 7 -11.69 17.92 5.99
CA LEU A 7 -10.71 16.89 5.71
C LEU A 7 -11.33 15.51 5.96
N ALA A 8 -10.70 14.46 5.45
CA ALA A 8 -11.03 13.07 5.79
C ALA A 8 -9.77 12.30 6.12
N LEU A 9 -9.83 11.48 7.16
CA LEU A 9 -8.73 10.61 7.61
C LEU A 9 -9.12 9.15 7.38
N THR A 10 -8.22 8.35 6.80
CA THR A 10 -8.42 6.90 6.58
C THR A 10 -7.10 6.14 6.70
N GLY A 11 -7.14 4.81 6.62
CA GLY A 11 -6.00 3.92 6.78
C GLY A 11 -5.74 3.56 8.24
N ALA A 12 -4.48 3.60 8.66
CA ALA A 12 -4.05 3.26 10.01
C ALA A 12 -4.72 4.15 11.08
N ASP A 13 -4.96 3.56 12.25
CA ASP A 13 -5.25 4.32 13.47
C ASP A 13 -3.91 4.75 14.08
N LEU A 14 -3.58 6.02 13.91
CA LEU A 14 -2.35 6.65 14.40
C LEU A 14 -2.58 7.45 15.69
N ASP A 15 -3.63 7.13 16.45
CA ASP A 15 -4.05 7.87 17.65
C ASP A 15 -4.18 9.38 17.36
N ALA A 16 -4.89 9.69 16.27
CA ALA A 16 -5.05 11.06 15.81
C ALA A 16 -5.86 11.89 16.80
N LYS A 17 -5.47 13.16 16.99
CA LYS A 17 -6.16 14.12 17.86
C LYS A 17 -6.35 15.47 17.16
N LEU A 18 -7.50 16.09 17.36
CA LEU A 18 -7.80 17.46 16.95
C LEU A 18 -7.93 18.32 18.21
N ASP A 19 -6.95 19.19 18.47
CA ASP A 19 -6.83 19.95 19.74
C ASP A 19 -7.05 19.04 20.96
N ASP A 20 -6.26 17.97 21.05
CA ASP A 20 -6.29 16.92 22.09
C ASP A 20 -7.54 16.02 22.13
N ARG A 21 -8.56 16.29 21.31
CA ARG A 21 -9.74 15.43 21.21
C ARG A 21 -9.47 14.25 20.27
N PRO A 22 -9.73 13.00 20.69
CA PRO A 22 -9.54 11.84 19.83
C PRO A 22 -10.32 11.94 18.51
N LEU A 23 -9.68 11.58 17.40
CA LEU A 23 -10.26 11.54 16.06
C LEU A 23 -10.04 10.14 15.48
N ALA A 24 -11.13 9.38 15.31
CA ALA A 24 -11.04 8.06 14.69
C ALA A 24 -10.87 8.19 13.16
N PRO A 25 -10.11 7.28 12.51
CA PRO A 25 -10.07 7.20 11.04
C PRO A 25 -11.41 6.72 10.47
N GLY A 26 -11.58 6.86 9.15
CA GLY A 26 -12.76 6.44 8.42
C GLY A 26 -13.86 7.49 8.32
N GLN A 27 -13.57 8.76 8.63
CA GLN A 27 -14.57 9.82 8.61
C GLN A 27 -14.02 11.16 8.12
N ALA A 28 -14.92 11.96 7.55
CA ALA A 28 -14.70 13.38 7.33
C ALA A 28 -14.85 14.17 8.64
N PHE A 29 -14.06 15.22 8.80
CA PHE A 29 -14.11 16.12 9.96
C PHE A 29 -13.81 17.54 9.52
N GLN A 30 -14.37 18.51 10.26
CA GLN A 30 -14.12 19.91 10.02
C GLN A 30 -12.86 20.34 10.79
N LEU A 31 -11.88 20.89 10.08
CA LEU A 31 -10.71 21.54 10.65
C LEU A 31 -10.97 23.05 10.66
N ARG A 32 -11.02 23.68 11.83
CA ARG A 32 -11.21 25.13 11.94
C ARG A 32 -9.86 25.85 11.93
N HIS A 33 -9.87 27.11 11.50
CA HIS A 33 -8.73 28.01 11.62
C HIS A 33 -8.15 27.97 13.06
N GLY A 34 -6.83 27.84 13.18
CA GLY A 34 -6.13 27.75 14.46
C GLY A 34 -6.02 26.35 15.05
N GLN A 35 -6.88 25.39 14.66
CA GLN A 35 -6.83 24.03 15.22
C GLN A 35 -5.64 23.21 14.73
N THR A 36 -5.21 22.25 15.53
CA THR A 36 -4.08 21.37 15.24
C THR A 36 -4.51 19.91 15.21
N LEU A 37 -4.28 19.27 14.06
CA LEU A 37 -4.33 17.81 13.91
C LEU A 37 -2.96 17.23 14.26
N GLN A 38 -2.93 16.28 15.18
CA GLN A 38 -1.73 15.60 15.63
C GLN A 38 -1.89 14.09 15.49
N PHE A 39 -0.81 13.40 15.12
CA PHE A 39 -0.73 11.94 15.11
C PHE A 39 0.29 11.52 16.15
N ASN A 40 -0.02 10.47 16.92
CA ASN A 40 0.86 9.95 17.95
C ASN A 40 1.35 8.55 17.55
N ASN A 41 1.37 7.62 18.50
CA ASN A 41 1.82 6.26 18.26
C ASN A 41 0.75 5.47 17.49
N PRO A 42 1.13 4.70 16.46
CA PRO A 42 0.24 3.79 15.78
C PRO A 42 -0.43 2.80 16.76
N LYS A 43 -1.75 2.76 16.76
CA LYS A 43 -2.56 1.74 17.45
C LYS A 43 -2.78 0.52 16.56
N ARG A 44 -3.08 0.76 15.27
CA ARG A 44 -3.38 -0.29 14.29
C ARG A 44 -2.94 0.13 12.89
N GLY A 45 -2.10 -0.67 12.23
CA GLY A 45 -1.55 -0.34 10.91
C GLY A 45 -0.40 0.66 10.98
N VAL A 46 0.14 1.05 9.82
CA VAL A 46 1.33 1.93 9.73
C VAL A 46 1.20 3.11 8.77
N ARG A 47 0.19 3.14 7.90
CA ARG A 47 0.01 4.19 6.90
C ARG A 47 -1.39 4.77 6.97
N ALA A 48 -1.50 6.06 7.28
CA ALA A 48 -2.75 6.80 7.21
C ALA A 48 -2.75 7.74 5.99
N TYR A 49 -3.94 8.11 5.55
CA TYR A 49 -4.15 9.00 4.42
C TYR A 49 -5.06 10.13 4.86
N LEU A 50 -4.64 11.36 4.55
CA LEU A 50 -5.41 12.58 4.77
C LEU A 50 -5.85 13.12 3.41
N ALA A 51 -7.13 13.41 3.28
CA ALA A 51 -7.72 13.98 2.07
C ALA A 51 -8.44 15.29 2.39
N THR A 52 -8.54 16.15 1.39
CA THR A 52 -9.35 17.38 1.39
C THR A 52 -10.21 17.37 0.12
N PRO A 53 -11.40 18.00 0.11
CA PRO A 53 -12.17 18.18 -1.11
C PRO A 53 -11.30 18.77 -2.23
N GLY A 54 -11.43 18.25 -3.46
CA GLY A 54 -10.59 18.64 -4.60
C GLY A 54 -9.12 18.19 -4.53
N GLY A 55 -8.63 17.71 -3.38
CA GLY A 55 -7.24 17.31 -3.16
C GLY A 55 -6.32 18.49 -2.79
N PHE A 56 -5.06 18.19 -2.46
CA PHE A 56 -4.06 19.22 -2.20
C PHE A 56 -3.47 19.74 -3.52
N ALA A 57 -3.22 21.05 -3.57
CA ALA A 57 -2.47 21.68 -4.64
C ALA A 57 -1.00 21.27 -4.55
N ALA A 58 -0.46 20.81 -5.68
CA ALA A 58 0.91 20.38 -5.86
C ALA A 58 1.26 20.52 -7.35
N GLU A 59 2.54 20.69 -7.65
CA GLU A 59 3.02 20.79 -9.03
C GLU A 59 2.93 19.43 -9.73
N PRO A 60 2.18 19.30 -10.84
CA PRO A 60 2.10 18.05 -11.57
C PRO A 60 3.41 17.79 -12.32
N VAL A 61 3.91 16.55 -12.22
CA VAL A 61 5.04 16.03 -12.99
C VAL A 61 4.55 14.80 -13.74
N MET A 62 4.60 14.84 -15.08
CA MET A 62 4.04 13.78 -15.93
C MET A 62 2.58 13.47 -15.58
N ASP A 63 1.75 14.52 -15.48
CA ASP A 63 0.32 14.45 -15.14
C ASP A 63 -0.02 13.80 -13.78
N ALA A 64 0.98 13.62 -12.90
CA ALA A 64 0.80 13.06 -11.56
C ALA A 64 1.42 13.96 -10.48
N VAL A 65 0.90 13.84 -9.25
CA VAL A 65 1.44 14.55 -8.06
C VAL A 65 2.05 13.60 -7.04
N ALA A 66 2.17 12.31 -7.38
CA ALA A 66 2.79 11.31 -6.52
C ALA A 66 4.28 11.63 -6.31
N THR A 67 4.78 11.44 -5.10
CA THR A 67 6.19 11.63 -4.76
C THR A 67 6.97 10.36 -5.04
N VAL A 68 8.01 10.45 -5.86
CA VAL A 68 8.98 9.38 -6.10
C VAL A 68 10.36 9.87 -5.67
N MET A 69 10.78 9.44 -4.46
CA MET A 69 11.97 9.99 -3.80
C MET A 69 13.29 9.62 -4.49
N ARG A 70 13.39 8.41 -5.03
CA ARG A 70 14.61 7.89 -5.68
C ARG A 70 14.96 8.71 -6.93
N GLU A 71 13.96 8.99 -7.77
CA GLU A 71 14.09 9.78 -8.99
C GLU A 71 13.94 11.29 -8.78
N GLN A 72 13.58 11.74 -7.57
CA GLN A 72 13.33 13.15 -7.25
C GLN A 72 12.20 13.76 -8.10
N LEU A 73 11.10 13.02 -8.26
CA LEU A 73 9.95 13.42 -9.08
C LEU A 73 8.69 13.62 -8.26
N GLY A 74 7.93 14.67 -8.61
CA GLY A 74 6.58 14.91 -8.10
C GLY A 74 6.53 15.36 -6.64
N GLY A 75 5.39 15.15 -5.97
CA GLY A 75 5.14 15.67 -4.62
C GLY A 75 4.81 17.16 -4.59
N LEU A 76 4.81 17.76 -3.40
CA LEU A 76 4.35 19.14 -3.16
C LEU A 76 5.06 20.16 -4.07
N HIS A 77 6.36 19.98 -4.30
CA HIS A 77 7.21 20.92 -5.05
C HIS A 77 7.73 20.35 -6.37
N GLY A 78 7.24 19.19 -6.81
CA GLY A 78 7.70 18.52 -8.03
C GLY A 78 9.10 17.89 -7.98
N ASN A 79 9.82 17.99 -6.86
CA ASN A 79 11.21 17.54 -6.70
C ASN A 79 11.36 16.20 -5.95
N GLY A 80 10.26 15.47 -5.73
CA GLY A 80 10.26 14.15 -5.12
C GLY A 80 10.64 14.09 -3.64
N ARG A 81 10.79 15.22 -2.94
CA ARG A 81 11.04 15.19 -1.48
C ARG A 81 9.76 14.92 -0.69
N GLY A 82 9.89 14.21 0.43
CA GLY A 82 8.83 14.12 1.44
C GLY A 82 8.54 15.48 2.09
N LEU A 83 7.42 15.60 2.79
CA LEU A 83 7.11 16.83 3.53
C LEU A 83 8.11 17.07 4.66
N HIS A 84 8.47 18.33 4.87
CA HIS A 84 9.30 18.80 5.96
C HIS A 84 8.53 19.81 6.84
N ASN A 85 9.10 20.09 8.01
CA ASN A 85 8.60 21.14 8.88
C ASN A 85 8.49 22.46 8.11
N SER A 86 7.42 23.21 8.39
CA SER A 86 7.08 24.49 7.75
C SER A 86 6.59 24.41 6.30
N ASP A 87 6.55 23.23 5.67
CA ASP A 87 5.86 23.07 4.40
C ASP A 87 4.36 23.38 4.57
N ARG A 88 3.76 23.96 3.53
CA ARG A 88 2.35 24.37 3.52
C ARG A 88 1.61 23.63 2.41
N LEU A 89 0.61 22.86 2.80
CA LEU A 89 -0.33 22.24 1.88
C LEU A 89 -1.53 23.17 1.68
N GLN A 90 -1.84 23.50 0.43
CA GLN A 90 -3.04 24.24 0.08
C GLN A 90 -4.11 23.26 -0.39
N GLY A 91 -5.28 23.24 0.25
CA GLY A 91 -6.43 22.52 -0.29
C GLY A 91 -6.95 23.20 -1.55
N LYS A 92 -7.33 22.43 -2.56
CA LYS A 92 -8.07 22.94 -3.72
C LYS A 92 -9.50 23.28 -3.30
N ALA A 93 -10.12 24.20 -4.01
CA ALA A 93 -11.55 24.46 -3.82
C ALA A 93 -12.35 23.21 -4.22
N GLY A 94 -13.36 22.89 -3.42
CA GLY A 94 -14.25 21.79 -3.70
C GLY A 94 -15.35 21.72 -2.66
N ASP A 95 -16.57 21.59 -3.13
CA ASP A 95 -17.69 21.23 -2.27
C ASP A 95 -17.60 19.74 -1.96
N ALA A 96 -17.79 19.38 -0.70
CA ALA A 96 -17.92 18.00 -0.31
C ALA A 96 -18.91 17.86 0.83
N GLU A 97 -19.83 16.92 0.65
CA GLU A 97 -20.65 16.42 1.73
C GLU A 97 -19.79 15.51 2.62
N PRO A 98 -19.75 15.74 3.94
CA PRO A 98 -18.98 14.90 4.85
C PRO A 98 -19.52 13.47 4.83
N ARG A 99 -18.62 12.49 4.67
CA ARG A 99 -18.96 11.06 4.67
C ARG A 99 -18.25 10.34 5.81
N THR A 100 -18.91 9.30 6.30
CA THR A 100 -18.33 8.32 7.22
C THR A 100 -18.36 6.97 6.54
N LEU A 101 -17.25 6.26 6.58
CA LEU A 101 -17.16 4.90 6.07
C LEU A 101 -17.93 3.94 6.99
N PRO A 102 -18.46 2.82 6.46
CA PRO A 102 -18.96 1.73 7.28
C PRO A 102 -17.90 1.26 8.30
N ALA A 103 -18.35 0.77 9.45
CA ALA A 103 -17.46 0.39 10.56
C ALA A 103 -16.43 -0.71 10.20
N ASP A 104 -16.75 -1.54 9.22
CA ASP A 104 -15.94 -2.64 8.71
C ASP A 104 -15.16 -2.31 7.42
N ALA A 105 -15.27 -1.08 6.91
CA ALA A 105 -14.59 -0.66 5.69
C ALA A 105 -13.07 -0.55 5.86
N LEU A 106 -12.60 -0.30 7.08
CA LEU A 106 -11.16 -0.24 7.37
C LEU A 106 -10.63 -1.60 7.76
N TRP A 107 -9.61 -2.05 7.04
CA TRP A 107 -8.87 -3.25 7.35
C TRP A 107 -7.61 -2.91 8.16
N TYR A 108 -7.35 -3.70 9.19
CA TYR A 108 -6.14 -3.58 10.01
C TYR A 108 -5.43 -4.93 10.12
N PRO A 109 -4.10 -4.93 10.20
CA PRO A 109 -3.35 -6.16 10.39
C PRO A 109 -3.68 -6.84 11.72
N GLY A 110 -3.91 -8.14 11.69
CA GLY A 110 -3.88 -9.00 12.87
C GLY A 110 -2.45 -9.48 13.16
N ASN A 111 -2.33 -10.51 14.01
CA ASN A 111 -1.03 -11.10 14.38
C ASN A 111 -0.30 -11.72 13.18
N GLU A 112 -1.04 -12.38 12.29
CA GLU A 112 -0.54 -12.93 11.03
C GLU A 112 -1.46 -12.49 9.89
N VAL A 113 -0.87 -11.95 8.82
CA VAL A 113 -1.60 -11.46 7.64
C VAL A 113 -1.43 -12.44 6.48
N VAL A 114 -2.55 -12.90 5.92
CA VAL A 114 -2.53 -13.75 4.72
C VAL A 114 -2.52 -12.87 3.47
N LEU A 115 -1.54 -13.14 2.61
CA LEU A 115 -1.33 -12.47 1.33
C LEU A 115 -1.59 -13.46 0.21
N ASP A 116 -2.63 -13.21 -0.55
CA ASP A 116 -2.98 -13.98 -1.73
C ASP A 116 -2.01 -13.69 -2.87
N LEU A 117 -1.52 -14.76 -3.49
CA LEU A 117 -0.51 -14.76 -4.53
C LEU A 117 -0.99 -15.57 -5.73
N ILE A 118 -0.91 -14.97 -6.91
CA ILE A 118 -1.10 -15.64 -8.19
C ILE A 118 0.26 -16.21 -8.61
N PRO A 119 0.40 -17.54 -8.81
CA PRO A 119 1.66 -18.15 -9.22
C PRO A 119 2.20 -17.56 -10.51
N GLY A 120 3.52 -17.39 -10.57
CA GLY A 120 4.23 -16.92 -11.76
C GLY A 120 4.84 -18.07 -12.55
N GLU A 121 5.35 -17.76 -13.73
CA GLU A 121 5.99 -18.73 -14.63
C GLU A 121 7.19 -19.43 -13.98
N GLN A 122 8.04 -18.69 -13.26
CA GLN A 122 9.27 -19.22 -12.69
C GLN A 122 9.04 -20.13 -11.47
N ILE A 123 7.80 -20.27 -10.97
CA ILE A 123 7.48 -20.98 -9.73
C ILE A 123 7.90 -22.46 -9.78
N ALA A 124 7.74 -23.11 -10.94
CA ALA A 124 8.01 -24.54 -11.11
C ALA A 124 9.51 -24.89 -11.02
N ALA A 125 10.39 -23.90 -11.15
CA ALA A 125 11.83 -24.08 -11.05
C ALA A 125 12.37 -23.89 -9.61
N PHE A 126 11.51 -23.65 -8.62
CA PHE A 126 11.89 -23.73 -7.21
C PHE A 126 11.80 -25.17 -6.69
N THR A 127 12.69 -25.54 -5.76
CA THR A 127 12.65 -26.89 -5.16
C THR A 127 11.31 -27.15 -4.47
N GLY A 128 10.87 -28.42 -4.41
CA GLY A 128 9.66 -28.78 -3.66
C GLY A 128 9.70 -28.35 -2.18
N ALA A 129 10.88 -28.42 -1.54
CA ALA A 129 11.07 -27.93 -0.17
C ALA A 129 10.89 -26.39 -0.08
N SER A 130 11.36 -25.65 -1.07
CA SER A 130 11.16 -24.19 -1.17
C SER A 130 9.68 -23.85 -1.33
N LEU A 131 8.97 -24.54 -2.22
CA LEU A 131 7.54 -24.30 -2.44
C LEU A 131 6.71 -24.65 -1.21
N PHE A 132 7.05 -25.76 -0.54
CA PHE A 132 6.44 -26.11 0.73
C PHE A 132 6.66 -25.00 1.77
N ALA A 133 7.90 -24.53 1.94
CA ALA A 133 8.23 -23.44 2.86
C ALA A 133 7.51 -22.13 2.52
N ALA A 134 7.50 -21.73 1.23
CA ALA A 134 6.84 -20.53 0.73
C ALA A 134 5.38 -20.40 1.18
N PHE A 135 4.62 -21.49 1.09
CA PHE A 135 3.17 -21.46 1.27
C PHE A 135 2.66 -22.09 2.57
N ASN A 136 3.52 -22.77 3.35
CA ASN A 136 3.11 -23.40 4.61
C ASN A 136 3.79 -22.81 5.85
N GLN A 137 4.69 -21.84 5.70
CA GLN A 137 5.35 -21.18 6.82
C GLN A 137 4.98 -19.71 6.95
N SER A 138 5.19 -19.20 8.16
CA SER A 138 5.07 -17.78 8.50
C SER A 138 6.38 -17.06 8.18
N TRP A 139 6.26 -15.93 7.48
CA TRP A 139 7.33 -15.03 7.14
C TRP A 139 7.31 -13.82 8.06
N THR A 140 8.47 -13.21 8.31
CA THR A 140 8.55 -11.98 9.12
C THR A 140 8.89 -10.81 8.22
N LEU A 141 8.12 -9.72 8.30
CA LEU A 141 8.46 -8.50 7.57
C LEU A 141 9.75 -7.88 8.13
N ASP A 142 10.73 -7.65 7.26
CA ASP A 142 12.03 -7.11 7.62
C ASP A 142 11.96 -5.61 7.97
N GLN A 143 12.98 -5.10 8.67
CA GLN A 143 13.11 -3.67 8.99
C GLN A 143 13.38 -2.80 7.76
N ARG A 144 13.92 -3.36 6.68
CA ARG A 144 14.24 -2.66 5.41
C ARG A 144 13.02 -2.53 4.49
N ALA A 145 11.81 -2.56 5.05
CA ALA A 145 10.55 -2.45 4.34
C ALA A 145 10.28 -0.99 3.92
N ASP A 146 10.16 -0.74 2.61
CA ASP A 146 9.91 0.60 2.07
C ASP A 146 8.89 0.60 0.91
N ARG A 147 8.80 1.73 0.20
CA ARG A 147 7.89 1.88 -0.95
C ARG A 147 8.38 1.20 -2.22
N MET A 148 9.63 0.74 -2.28
CA MET A 148 10.17 -0.06 -3.38
C MET A 148 9.88 -1.53 -3.17
N GLY A 149 10.08 -2.04 -1.96
CA GLY A 149 9.94 -3.46 -1.67
C GLY A 149 9.79 -3.78 -0.18
N MET A 150 9.05 -4.84 0.08
CA MET A 150 8.79 -5.39 1.41
C MET A 150 9.53 -6.73 1.50
N ARG A 151 10.71 -6.73 2.11
CA ARG A 151 11.52 -7.93 2.29
C ARG A 151 10.96 -8.80 3.41
N LEU A 152 10.92 -10.10 3.16
CA LEU A 152 10.49 -11.11 4.10
C LEU A 152 11.70 -11.92 4.58
N THR A 153 11.69 -12.27 5.87
CA THR A 153 12.70 -13.14 6.48
C THR A 153 12.08 -14.47 6.92
N GLY A 154 12.77 -15.56 6.60
CA GLY A 154 12.34 -16.94 6.85
C GLY A 154 13.35 -17.95 6.29
N PRO A 155 12.95 -19.21 6.04
CA PRO A 155 13.83 -20.18 5.40
C PRO A 155 14.27 -19.70 4.02
N ALA A 156 15.54 -19.95 3.69
CA ALA A 156 16.06 -19.63 2.36
C ALA A 156 15.39 -20.49 1.29
N LEU A 157 14.72 -19.85 0.34
CA LEU A 157 14.14 -20.50 -0.83
C LEU A 157 15.22 -20.75 -1.88
N ARG A 158 15.26 -21.97 -2.40
CA ARG A 158 16.15 -22.39 -3.49
C ARG A 158 15.44 -22.45 -4.83
N TYR A 159 15.99 -21.71 -5.80
CA TYR A 159 15.67 -21.74 -7.22
C TYR A 159 16.70 -22.61 -7.97
N GLN A 160 16.26 -23.44 -8.91
CA GLN A 160 17.08 -24.38 -9.67
C GLN A 160 17.02 -24.13 -11.18
N GLY A 161 16.31 -23.09 -11.62
CA GLY A 161 16.25 -22.71 -13.02
C GLY A 161 17.52 -21.98 -13.48
N GLN A 162 17.54 -21.65 -14.76
CA GLN A 162 18.63 -20.87 -15.35
C GLN A 162 18.61 -19.42 -14.85
N ALA A 163 19.75 -18.75 -14.93
CA ALA A 163 19.80 -17.31 -14.70
C ALA A 163 18.83 -16.59 -15.64
N LEU A 164 18.04 -15.66 -15.10
CA LEU A 164 17.06 -14.92 -15.87
C LEU A 164 17.70 -13.72 -16.55
N ILE A 165 17.33 -13.50 -17.82
CA ILE A 165 17.53 -12.22 -18.48
C ILE A 165 16.60 -11.21 -17.81
N SER A 166 17.04 -9.96 -17.67
CA SER A 166 16.20 -8.92 -17.06
C SER A 166 14.90 -8.74 -17.84
N GLU A 167 13.80 -8.78 -17.12
CA GLU A 167 12.45 -8.75 -17.66
C GLU A 167 11.54 -7.79 -16.89
N GLY A 168 10.39 -7.45 -17.48
CA GLY A 168 9.42 -6.55 -16.86
C GLY A 168 8.89 -7.10 -15.52
N ILE A 169 8.74 -6.21 -14.54
CA ILE A 169 8.30 -6.56 -13.19
C ILE A 169 6.89 -6.02 -12.91
N PRO A 170 5.89 -6.91 -12.72
CA PRO A 170 4.56 -6.48 -12.31
C PRO A 170 4.54 -6.01 -10.85
N LEU A 171 3.57 -5.16 -10.52
CA LEU A 171 3.34 -4.74 -9.14
C LEU A 171 2.98 -5.98 -8.30
N GLY A 172 3.57 -6.08 -7.10
CA GLY A 172 3.37 -7.22 -6.21
C GLY A 172 4.16 -8.46 -6.57
N ALA A 173 5.03 -8.41 -7.58
CA ALA A 173 5.96 -9.50 -7.85
C ALA A 173 6.73 -9.90 -6.58
N VAL A 174 6.79 -11.19 -6.31
CA VAL A 174 7.52 -11.77 -5.18
C VAL A 174 8.81 -12.36 -5.70
N GLN A 175 9.87 -11.54 -5.72
CA GLN A 175 11.20 -11.93 -6.17
C GLN A 175 11.95 -12.68 -5.07
N VAL A 176 12.78 -13.63 -5.47
CA VAL A 176 13.68 -14.37 -4.58
C VAL A 176 15.12 -14.17 -5.07
N PRO A 177 15.90 -13.29 -4.42
CA PRO A 177 17.33 -13.13 -4.70
C PRO A 177 18.16 -14.36 -4.29
N PRO A 178 19.48 -14.37 -4.57
CA PRO A 178 20.38 -15.49 -4.22
C PRO A 178 20.43 -15.84 -2.72
N ASP A 179 20.08 -14.91 -1.83
CA ASP A 179 19.99 -15.14 -0.38
C ASP A 179 18.74 -15.97 0.02
N GLY A 180 17.84 -16.22 -0.94
CA GLY A 180 16.62 -17.01 -0.76
C GLY A 180 15.52 -16.28 0.01
N GLN A 181 15.68 -14.98 0.32
CA GLN A 181 14.74 -14.20 1.12
C GLN A 181 13.77 -13.43 0.22
N PRO A 182 12.46 -13.73 0.23
CA PRO A 182 11.51 -13.10 -0.69
C PRO A 182 11.42 -11.58 -0.52
N ILE A 183 11.22 -10.86 -1.62
CA ILE A 183 10.94 -9.43 -1.65
C ILE A 183 9.64 -9.21 -2.42
N ILE A 184 8.62 -8.66 -1.77
CA ILE A 184 7.37 -8.27 -2.42
C ILE A 184 7.53 -6.84 -2.95
N LEU A 185 7.45 -6.66 -4.26
CA LEU A 185 7.72 -5.39 -4.90
C LEU A 185 6.51 -4.45 -4.90
N MET A 186 6.75 -3.21 -4.47
CA MET A 186 5.72 -2.20 -4.17
C MET A 186 5.64 -1.14 -5.28
N ASN A 187 5.00 0.00 -5.01
CA ASN A 187 4.69 1.01 -6.01
C ASN A 187 5.92 1.69 -6.63
N ASP A 188 7.01 1.85 -5.87
CA ASP A 188 8.23 2.54 -6.32
C ASP A 188 9.31 1.54 -6.82
N ARG A 189 8.92 0.28 -7.04
CA ARG A 189 9.81 -0.80 -7.51
C ARG A 189 10.53 -0.45 -8.82
N GLN A 190 11.61 -1.18 -9.09
CA GLN A 190 12.25 -1.17 -10.41
C GLN A 190 11.31 -1.78 -11.46
N THR A 191 11.38 -1.27 -12.69
CA THR A 191 10.54 -1.73 -13.81
C THR A 191 11.06 -3.02 -14.44
N ILE A 192 12.37 -3.28 -14.33
CA ILE A 192 13.06 -4.46 -14.86
C ILE A 192 13.92 -5.12 -13.79
N GLY A 193 14.09 -6.43 -13.88
CA GLY A 193 15.05 -7.16 -13.04
C GLY A 193 15.15 -8.64 -13.40
N GLY A 194 16.16 -9.31 -12.85
CA GLY A 194 16.54 -10.69 -13.23
C GLY A 194 16.45 -11.71 -12.10
N TYR A 195 15.68 -11.44 -11.04
CA TYR A 195 15.46 -12.43 -9.98
C TYR A 195 14.24 -13.30 -10.25
N PRO A 196 14.31 -14.60 -9.96
CA PRO A 196 13.18 -15.51 -10.11
C PRO A 196 12.04 -15.11 -9.18
N ARG A 197 10.82 -15.37 -9.63
CA ARG A 197 9.60 -14.96 -8.93
C ARG A 197 8.76 -16.17 -8.58
N LEU A 198 8.19 -16.16 -7.38
CA LEU A 198 7.13 -17.10 -7.01
C LEU A 198 5.82 -16.78 -7.76
N GLY A 199 5.60 -15.49 -8.04
CA GLY A 199 4.37 -14.96 -8.63
C GLY A 199 4.18 -13.51 -8.26
N ALA A 200 2.92 -13.07 -8.22
CA ALA A 200 2.57 -11.72 -7.78
C ALA A 200 1.43 -11.76 -6.77
N VAL A 201 1.56 -11.00 -5.68
CA VAL A 201 0.45 -10.83 -4.72
C VAL A 201 -0.69 -10.01 -5.34
N THR A 202 -1.92 -10.29 -4.91
CA THR A 202 -3.10 -9.58 -5.40
C THR A 202 -3.08 -8.10 -4.98
N PRO A 203 -3.76 -7.19 -5.71
CA PRO A 203 -3.87 -5.79 -5.33
C PRO A 203 -4.40 -5.58 -3.90
N LEU A 204 -5.38 -6.38 -3.47
CA LEU A 204 -5.90 -6.31 -2.10
C LEU A 204 -4.87 -6.78 -1.07
N SER A 205 -4.11 -7.83 -1.39
CA SER A 205 -3.01 -8.28 -0.53
C SER A 205 -1.89 -7.26 -0.42
N LEU A 206 -1.61 -6.49 -1.49
CA LEU A 206 -0.68 -5.35 -1.42
C LEU A 206 -1.18 -4.24 -0.51
N ALA A 207 -2.47 -3.89 -0.60
CA ALA A 207 -3.07 -2.91 0.29
C ALA A 207 -2.99 -3.36 1.76
N ARG A 208 -3.20 -4.65 2.04
CA ARG A 208 -3.02 -5.26 3.37
C ARG A 208 -1.55 -5.23 3.82
N LEU A 209 -0.62 -5.61 2.95
CA LEU A 209 0.82 -5.58 3.22
C LEU A 209 1.30 -4.17 3.54
N ALA A 210 0.78 -3.15 2.86
CA ALA A 210 1.11 -1.75 3.12
C ALA A 210 0.71 -1.28 4.54
N GLN A 211 -0.14 -2.00 5.25
CA GLN A 211 -0.46 -1.71 6.66
C GLN A 211 0.36 -2.55 7.65
N CYS A 212 1.21 -3.46 7.19
CA CYS A 212 2.03 -4.29 8.07
C CYS A 212 3.24 -3.53 8.61
N ALA A 213 3.52 -3.69 9.91
CA ALA A 213 4.72 -3.14 10.55
C ALA A 213 5.92 -4.10 10.44
N PRO A 214 7.17 -3.60 10.48
CA PRO A 214 8.34 -4.46 10.65
C PRO A 214 8.19 -5.41 11.84
N GLY A 215 8.62 -6.66 11.68
CA GLY A 215 8.45 -7.74 12.66
C GLY A 215 7.11 -8.46 12.59
N GLN A 216 6.12 -7.93 11.87
CA GLN A 216 4.82 -8.58 11.72
C GLN A 216 4.91 -9.87 10.90
N LYS A 217 4.07 -10.84 11.22
CA LYS A 217 4.01 -12.11 10.50
C LYS A 217 3.09 -12.02 9.29
N VAL A 218 3.52 -12.61 8.18
CA VAL A 218 2.71 -12.77 6.98
C VAL A 218 2.80 -14.20 6.46
N ARG A 219 1.76 -14.66 5.76
CA ARG A 219 1.72 -15.96 5.11
C ARG A 219 1.31 -15.77 3.65
N LEU A 220 1.98 -16.47 2.74
CA LEU A 220 1.60 -16.48 1.33
C LEU A 220 0.58 -17.59 1.08
N ARG A 221 -0.51 -17.28 0.37
CA ARG A 221 -1.53 -18.25 -0.05
C ARG A 221 -1.69 -18.21 -1.55
N VAL A 222 -1.59 -19.36 -2.20
CA VAL A 222 -1.80 -19.46 -3.66
C VAL A 222 -3.29 -19.32 -3.96
N VAL A 223 -3.62 -18.47 -4.95
CA VAL A 223 -4.97 -18.33 -5.49
C VAL A 223 -4.94 -18.39 -7.02
N SER A 224 -6.07 -18.75 -7.63
CA SER A 224 -6.22 -18.67 -9.09
C SER A 224 -6.42 -17.22 -9.54
N GLN A 225 -6.01 -16.92 -10.77
CA GLN A 225 -6.23 -15.62 -11.38
C GLN A 225 -7.72 -15.23 -11.42
N GLU A 226 -8.60 -16.20 -11.70
CA GLU A 226 -10.04 -15.99 -11.72
C GLU A 226 -10.60 -15.60 -10.35
N SER A 227 -10.15 -16.26 -9.27
CA SER A 227 -10.57 -15.91 -7.90
C SER A 227 -10.11 -14.50 -7.53
N ALA A 228 -8.86 -14.16 -7.83
CA ALA A 228 -8.30 -12.84 -7.56
C ALA A 228 -9.02 -11.73 -8.36
N ARG A 229 -9.36 -12.00 -9.63
CA ARG A 229 -10.13 -11.08 -10.47
C ARG A 229 -11.52 -10.84 -9.88
N ARG A 230 -12.22 -11.90 -9.48
CA ARG A 230 -13.57 -11.80 -8.88
C ARG A 230 -13.56 -10.97 -7.61
N GLU A 231 -12.59 -11.21 -6.72
CA GLU A 231 -12.45 -10.43 -5.48
C GLU A 231 -12.22 -8.95 -5.79
N MET A 232 -11.35 -8.63 -6.75
CA MET A 232 -11.10 -7.25 -7.16
C MET A 232 -12.35 -6.56 -7.74
N LEU A 233 -13.11 -7.26 -8.59
CA LEU A 233 -14.36 -6.72 -9.14
C LEU A 233 -15.41 -6.45 -8.06
N ASN A 234 -15.48 -7.30 -7.03
CA ASN A 234 -16.37 -7.07 -5.88
C ASN A 234 -15.96 -5.84 -5.06
N VAL A 235 -14.65 -5.60 -4.88
CA VAL A 235 -14.16 -4.38 -4.23
C VAL A 235 -14.53 -3.15 -5.04
N ILE A 236 -14.30 -3.17 -6.35
CA ILE A 236 -14.64 -2.06 -7.25
C ILE A 236 -16.15 -1.77 -7.22
N SER A 237 -16.99 -2.81 -7.32
CA SER A 237 -18.46 -2.63 -7.30
C SER A 237 -18.95 -2.06 -5.97
N THR A 238 -18.35 -2.47 -4.85
CA THR A 238 -18.64 -1.92 -3.52
C THR A 238 -18.29 -0.43 -3.45
N LEU A 239 -17.10 -0.05 -3.94
CA LEU A 239 -16.66 1.35 -3.95
C LEU A 239 -17.52 2.22 -4.89
N GLN A 240 -17.98 1.67 -6.01
CA GLN A 240 -18.90 2.34 -6.93
C GLN A 240 -20.29 2.53 -6.30
N ALA A 241 -20.83 1.51 -5.64
CA ALA A 241 -22.10 1.59 -4.93
C ALA A 241 -22.07 2.63 -3.79
N GLN A 242 -20.89 2.86 -3.20
CA GLN A 242 -20.65 3.90 -2.18
C GLN A 242 -20.33 5.28 -2.78
N GLY A 243 -20.33 5.42 -4.12
CA GLY A 243 -19.99 6.67 -4.82
C GLY A 243 -18.56 7.14 -4.57
N ALA A 244 -17.64 6.22 -4.26
CA ALA A 244 -16.22 6.48 -4.01
C ALA A 244 -15.35 6.38 -5.27
N LEU A 245 -15.83 5.64 -6.28
CA LEU A 245 -15.26 5.59 -7.62
C LEU A 245 -16.33 5.98 -8.64
N PRO A 246 -15.98 6.71 -9.71
CA PRO A 246 -16.88 6.84 -10.85
C PRO A 246 -17.23 5.43 -11.36
N GLY A 247 -18.45 5.27 -11.87
CA GLY A 247 -18.83 4.06 -12.59
C GLY A 247 -17.78 3.79 -13.67
N LEU A 248 -17.31 2.56 -13.78
CA LEU A 248 -16.45 2.16 -14.88
C LEU A 248 -17.24 2.47 -16.15
N ALA A 249 -16.81 3.45 -16.92
CA ALA A 249 -17.27 3.58 -18.29
C ALA A 249 -16.89 2.25 -18.95
N HIS A 250 -17.89 1.41 -19.23
CA HIS A 250 -17.68 0.27 -20.09
C HIS A 250 -17.14 0.81 -21.42
N PRO A 251 -16.02 0.26 -21.95
CA PRO A 251 -15.60 0.58 -23.30
C PRO A 251 -16.66 0.15 -24.33
#